data_AF-A0A955X398-F1
#
_entry.id   AF-A0A955X398-F1
#
_cell.length_a   1.000
_cell.length_b   1.000
_cell.length_c   1.000
_cell.angle_alpha   90.00
_cell.angle_beta   90.00
_cell.angle_gamma   90.00
#
_symmetry.space_group_name_H-M   'P 1'
#
loop_
_entity.id
_entity.type
_entity.pdbx_description
1 polymer ?
#
loop_
_entity_poly.entity_id
_entity_poly.type
_entity_poly.pdbx_seq_one_letter_code
_entity_poly.pdbx_strand_id
1 'polypeptide(L)'
;MSVAALERRFTTRARATPDDPAGARTNIDKAPAATDATAAAPSEPTKRPTAQTRADALRRHDGDAQVGYRMRVLHARLDRVPEARDSSRGPRGVEAVEPAGDDVDAAALANQRELSDARQALGDAQLELEGRNPLRRGWDALVPGKTDGEERVEELEARVRELEEAEDALPREAVERARFTVFNERLAELEAEHGTETAARLARQTYYNSDVWNGAALTGKASEGEINAAGLPHGDYSGGIAVGGYGGAMRTPDGRPVDMGHVAAALDWEVNDHGGHGNPFDENAITLSGDIASAIKRTEGADDAEAAAEAAIGAEGDADWNGDIDGNNLAHRLEQNEGQTLAETLSGYYDSGDYQQRIDEWATHSKYIERDEQGVPLREADGSYVVDEDELRGNANGFLKLLTKGKSLLPTTDYADREVVDAWVEWLDAQPRAPAP
;
A
#
# COMPACT_ATOMS: atom_id res chain seq x y z
N MET A 1 19.89 3.78 -39.25
CA MET A 1 20.71 3.70 -38.02
C MET A 1 22.10 4.21 -38.34
N SER A 2 22.46 5.40 -37.83
CA SER A 2 23.78 6.01 -38.10
C SER A 2 24.79 5.60 -37.03
N VAL A 3 26.03 5.41 -37.45
CA VAL A 3 27.18 4.90 -36.68
C VAL A 3 27.61 5.85 -35.53
N ALA A 4 26.88 6.94 -35.27
CA ALA A 4 27.21 7.95 -34.27
C ALA A 4 26.65 7.69 -32.86
N ALA A 5 25.87 6.63 -32.65
CA ALA A 5 25.27 6.30 -31.35
C ALA A 5 26.07 5.27 -30.51
N LEU A 6 27.17 4.70 -31.03
CA LEU A 6 27.89 3.60 -30.36
C LEU A 6 29.17 4.01 -29.60
N GLU A 7 29.59 5.28 -29.62
CA GLU A 7 30.92 5.70 -29.14
C GLU A 7 30.94 6.42 -27.76
N ARG A 8 29.95 6.24 -26.88
CA ARG A 8 29.94 6.88 -25.54
C ARG A 8 29.96 5.97 -24.30
N ARG A 9 30.30 4.69 -24.40
CA ARG A 9 30.44 3.80 -23.21
C ARG A 9 31.66 2.88 -23.22
N PHE A 10 32.85 3.42 -23.53
CA PHE A 10 34.11 2.74 -23.19
C PHE A 10 35.15 3.73 -22.62
N THR A 11 35.06 3.99 -21.31
CA THR A 11 36.21 4.43 -20.50
C THR A 11 36.17 3.71 -19.15
N THR A 12 36.34 2.39 -19.19
CA THR A 12 36.64 1.61 -17.98
C THR A 12 38.13 1.75 -17.66
N ARG A 13 38.38 2.17 -16.42
CA ARG A 13 39.67 2.36 -15.77
C ARG A 13 40.41 1.02 -15.69
N ALA A 14 41.42 0.82 -16.54
CA ALA A 14 42.39 -0.26 -16.37
C ALA A 14 43.49 0.18 -15.38
N ARG A 15 43.70 -0.59 -14.30
CA ARG A 15 44.95 -0.57 -13.55
C ARG A 15 45.42 -1.98 -13.19
N ALA A 16 46.47 -2.34 -13.90
CA ALA A 16 47.53 -3.33 -13.68
C ALA A 16 47.54 -4.15 -12.37
N THR A 17 47.56 -5.47 -12.55
CA THR A 17 48.28 -6.43 -11.70
C THR A 17 49.80 -6.27 -11.86
N PRO A 18 50.56 -6.55 -10.80
CA PRO A 18 51.76 -7.36 -10.97
C PRO A 18 51.90 -8.48 -9.92
N ASP A 19 52.31 -9.62 -10.46
CA ASP A 19 52.88 -10.85 -9.89
C ASP A 19 53.28 -10.88 -8.39
N ASP A 20 52.75 -11.90 -7.72
CA ASP A 20 53.20 -12.52 -6.47
C ASP A 20 54.53 -13.31 -6.73
N PRO A 21 55.45 -13.47 -5.77
CA PRO A 21 55.30 -14.62 -4.87
C PRO A 21 55.89 -14.43 -3.45
N ALA A 22 55.17 -14.96 -2.46
CA ALA A 22 55.65 -16.03 -1.56
C ALA A 22 55.23 -15.86 -0.09
N GLY A 23 54.38 -16.78 0.36
CA GLY A 23 54.71 -17.60 1.53
C GLY A 23 54.09 -17.20 2.87
N ALA A 24 52.87 -17.66 3.12
CA ALA A 24 52.52 -18.23 4.43
C ALA A 24 51.40 -19.26 4.27
N ARG A 25 51.66 -20.45 4.79
CA ARG A 25 50.86 -21.66 4.69
C ARG A 25 49.74 -21.71 5.74
N THR A 26 48.53 -22.01 5.26
CA THR A 26 47.52 -22.96 5.78
C THR A 26 47.45 -23.23 7.29
N ASN A 27 46.28 -22.94 7.88
CA ASN A 27 45.40 -23.93 8.50
C ASN A 27 44.00 -23.31 8.75
N ILE A 28 43.06 -23.62 7.86
CA ILE A 28 41.63 -23.43 8.07
C ILE A 28 41.13 -24.75 8.63
N ASP A 29 40.90 -24.79 9.94
CA ASP A 29 40.10 -25.82 10.58
C ASP A 29 38.83 -25.17 11.14
N LYS A 30 37.70 -25.56 10.54
CA LYS A 30 36.34 -25.57 11.09
C LYS A 30 35.76 -24.26 11.63
N ALA A 31 35.03 -23.57 10.76
CA ALA A 31 33.90 -22.74 11.17
C ALA A 31 32.83 -23.64 11.84
N PRO A 32 32.33 -23.30 13.04
CA PRO A 32 31.12 -23.91 13.56
C PRO A 32 29.92 -23.41 12.77
N ALA A 33 29.02 -24.35 12.46
CA ALA A 33 27.73 -24.10 11.84
C ALA A 33 26.97 -22.97 12.56
N ALA A 34 26.41 -22.05 11.78
CA ALA A 34 25.41 -21.11 12.25
C ALA A 34 24.18 -21.91 12.69
N THR A 35 24.07 -22.13 13.99
CA THR A 35 22.85 -22.58 14.66
C THR A 35 21.90 -21.40 14.80
N ASP A 36 20.65 -21.62 14.38
CA ASP A 36 19.41 -20.98 14.82
C ASP A 36 19.51 -19.50 15.18
N ALA A 37 19.10 -18.65 14.23
CA ALA A 37 18.66 -17.30 14.53
C ALA A 37 17.51 -17.38 15.55
N THR A 38 17.88 -17.05 16.77
CA THR A 38 17.04 -16.96 17.96
C THR A 38 15.78 -16.14 17.70
N ALA A 39 14.66 -16.77 18.04
CA ALA A 39 13.38 -16.14 18.32
C ALA A 39 13.58 -14.80 19.05
N ALA A 40 12.98 -13.74 18.51
CA ALA A 40 12.76 -12.51 19.25
C ALA A 40 12.07 -12.86 20.57
N ALA A 41 12.67 -12.43 21.69
CA ALA A 41 12.06 -12.56 23.00
C ALA A 41 10.67 -11.88 22.99
N PRO A 42 9.64 -12.44 23.63
CA PRO A 42 8.32 -11.84 23.68
C PRO A 42 8.44 -10.48 24.39
N SER A 43 8.12 -9.41 23.67
CA SER A 43 7.83 -8.13 24.29
C SER A 43 6.72 -8.35 25.32
N GLU A 44 6.84 -7.74 26.50
CA GLU A 44 5.75 -7.70 27.47
C GLU A 44 4.47 -7.23 26.77
N PRO A 45 3.28 -7.77 27.10
CA PRO A 45 2.04 -7.34 26.48
C PRO A 45 1.79 -5.87 26.84
N THR A 46 2.20 -4.97 25.95
CA THR A 46 1.71 -3.59 25.94
C THR A 46 0.21 -3.69 25.85
N LYS A 47 -0.49 -3.30 26.92
CA LYS A 47 -1.95 -3.25 26.98
C LYS A 47 -2.45 -2.55 25.71
N ARG A 48 -3.12 -3.30 24.83
CA ARG A 48 -3.78 -2.75 23.64
C ARG A 48 -4.68 -1.58 24.10
N PRO A 49 -4.63 -0.40 23.44
CA PRO A 49 -5.52 0.70 23.78
C PRO A 49 -6.97 0.25 23.65
N THR A 50 -7.82 0.61 24.62
CA THR A 50 -9.26 0.32 24.54
C THR A 50 -9.89 1.05 23.34
N ALA A 51 -11.01 0.56 22.81
CA ALA A 51 -11.77 1.22 21.74
C ALA A 51 -12.03 2.71 22.05
N GLN A 52 -12.33 3.03 23.32
CA GLN A 52 -12.48 4.42 23.78
C GLN A 52 -11.19 5.25 23.67
N THR A 53 -10.03 4.66 23.93
CA THR A 53 -8.72 5.34 23.78
C THR A 53 -8.35 5.52 22.31
N ARG A 54 -8.79 4.60 21.43
CA ARG A 54 -8.66 4.74 19.97
C ARG A 54 -9.58 5.84 19.41
N ALA A 55 -10.85 5.85 19.81
CA ALA A 55 -11.81 6.90 19.47
C ALA A 55 -11.37 8.30 19.98
N ASP A 56 -10.75 8.39 21.15
CA ASP A 56 -10.21 9.65 21.68
C ASP A 56 -8.96 10.14 20.94
N ALA A 57 -8.14 9.23 20.37
CA ALA A 57 -7.02 9.61 19.51
C ALA A 57 -7.50 10.19 18.17
N LEU A 58 -8.64 9.70 17.66
CA LEU A 58 -9.28 10.21 16.44
C LEU A 58 -9.89 11.62 16.63
N ARG A 59 -10.44 11.95 17.80
CA ARG A 59 -11.13 13.24 18.06
C ARG A 59 -10.24 14.42 18.43
N ARG A 60 -9.01 14.21 18.91
CA ARG A 60 -8.19 15.29 19.51
C ARG A 60 -7.53 16.25 18.50
N HIS A 61 -7.64 16.02 17.19
CA HIS A 61 -6.95 16.81 16.16
C HIS A 61 -7.84 17.70 15.28
N ASP A 62 -9.16 17.69 15.47
CA ASP A 62 -10.12 18.44 14.63
C ASP A 62 -9.96 19.97 14.69
N GLY A 63 -9.29 20.52 15.71
CA GLY A 63 -9.20 21.97 15.94
C GLY A 63 -8.10 22.70 15.17
N ASP A 64 -6.93 22.10 14.97
CA ASP A 64 -5.71 22.86 14.62
C ASP A 64 -5.24 22.68 13.16
N ALA A 65 -5.67 21.62 12.47
CA ALA A 65 -5.24 21.34 11.08
C ALA A 65 -6.12 22.05 10.02
N GLN A 66 -7.41 22.26 10.29
CA GLN A 66 -8.36 22.82 9.32
C GLN A 66 -8.12 24.30 8.94
N VAL A 67 -7.50 25.09 9.82
CA VAL A 67 -7.37 26.55 9.63
C VAL A 67 -6.15 26.91 8.76
N GLY A 68 -5.09 26.10 8.77
CA GLY A 68 -3.85 26.38 8.03
C GLY A 68 -3.91 26.09 6.53
N TYR A 69 -4.72 25.12 6.12
CA TYR A 69 -4.81 24.66 4.72
C TYR A 69 -5.79 25.53 3.89
N ARG A 70 -6.94 25.92 4.47
CA ARG A 70 -7.96 26.74 3.80
C ARG A 70 -7.48 28.13 3.37
N MET A 71 -6.53 28.73 4.07
CA MET A 71 -6.08 30.11 3.78
C MET A 71 -5.04 30.23 2.66
N ARG A 72 -4.36 29.15 2.25
CA ARG A 72 -3.36 29.21 1.17
C ARG A 72 -3.92 28.88 -0.22
N VAL A 73 -5.02 28.14 -0.29
CA VAL A 73 -5.62 27.65 -1.55
C VAL A 73 -6.44 28.72 -2.29
N LEU A 74 -6.86 29.80 -1.62
CA LEU A 74 -7.75 30.81 -2.21
C LEU A 74 -7.10 31.81 -3.18
N HIS A 75 -5.77 31.77 -3.38
CA HIS A 75 -5.05 32.80 -4.15
C HIS A 75 -4.56 32.40 -5.55
N ALA A 76 -4.71 31.14 -6.00
CA ALA A 76 -4.05 30.67 -7.23
C ALA A 76 -4.97 30.39 -8.45
N ARG A 77 -6.24 30.84 -8.45
CA ARG A 77 -7.25 30.37 -9.42
C ARG A 77 -7.83 31.50 -10.29
N LEU A 78 -7.16 31.86 -11.38
CA LEU A 78 -7.81 32.45 -12.57
C LEU A 78 -7.05 31.98 -13.82
N ASP A 79 -7.81 31.39 -14.75
CA ASP A 79 -7.51 31.03 -16.14
C ASP A 79 -6.78 29.69 -16.42
N ARG A 80 -7.57 28.63 -16.67
CA ARG A 80 -7.46 27.73 -17.85
C ARG A 80 -8.48 26.57 -17.77
N VAL A 81 -9.16 26.34 -18.89
CA VAL A 81 -10.04 25.19 -19.16
C VAL A 81 -9.29 24.26 -20.13
N PRO A 82 -9.12 22.96 -19.86
CA PRO A 82 -8.67 22.01 -20.88
C PRO A 82 -9.85 21.37 -21.62
N GLU A 83 -9.72 21.29 -22.94
CA GLU A 83 -10.66 20.65 -23.88
C GLU A 83 -10.56 19.11 -23.82
N ALA A 84 -11.68 18.45 -24.13
CA ALA A 84 -11.87 17.00 -24.17
C ALA A 84 -10.94 16.30 -25.18
N ARG A 85 -10.36 15.16 -24.77
CA ARG A 85 -9.58 14.26 -25.64
C ARG A 85 -10.45 13.12 -26.20
N ASP A 86 -10.19 12.81 -27.46
CA ASP A 86 -10.89 11.87 -28.34
C ASP A 86 -10.44 10.41 -28.07
N SER A 87 -11.38 9.54 -27.69
CA SER A 87 -11.17 8.15 -27.27
C SER A 87 -11.51 7.15 -28.38
N SER A 88 -10.54 6.88 -29.26
CA SER A 88 -10.70 5.86 -30.32
C SER A 88 -9.55 4.84 -30.37
N ARG A 89 -9.43 3.99 -29.35
CA ARG A 89 -8.76 2.68 -29.45
C ARG A 89 -9.51 1.63 -28.63
N GLY A 90 -10.11 0.67 -29.33
CA GLY A 90 -10.85 -0.42 -28.69
C GLY A 90 -9.92 -1.45 -28.02
N PRO A 91 -10.45 -2.23 -27.05
CA PRO A 91 -9.68 -3.16 -26.24
C PRO A 91 -9.20 -4.36 -27.08
N ARG A 92 -7.94 -4.76 -26.87
CA ARG A 92 -7.44 -6.06 -27.34
C ARG A 92 -7.79 -7.10 -26.27
N GLY A 93 -8.56 -8.11 -26.66
CA GLY A 93 -8.93 -9.21 -25.78
C GLY A 93 -7.70 -9.99 -25.33
N VAL A 94 -7.53 -10.12 -24.02
CA VAL A 94 -6.58 -11.03 -23.39
C VAL A 94 -7.32 -12.35 -23.17
N GLU A 95 -6.76 -13.45 -23.68
CA GLU A 95 -7.29 -14.80 -23.44
C GLU A 95 -7.12 -15.16 -21.96
N ALA A 96 -8.19 -15.65 -21.34
CA ALA A 96 -8.19 -16.09 -19.95
C ALA A 96 -7.23 -17.27 -19.76
N VAL A 97 -6.25 -17.09 -18.88
CA VAL A 97 -5.43 -18.19 -18.34
C VAL A 97 -6.27 -18.91 -17.29
N GLU A 98 -6.24 -20.25 -17.26
CA GLU A 98 -6.96 -21.00 -16.21
C GLU A 98 -6.37 -20.65 -14.83
N PRO A 99 -7.19 -20.28 -13.83
CA PRO A 99 -6.69 -19.93 -12.52
C PRO A 99 -6.01 -21.14 -11.88
N ALA A 100 -4.82 -20.93 -11.34
CA ALA A 100 -4.18 -21.89 -10.44
C ALA A 100 -5.06 -22.02 -9.19
N GLY A 101 -5.97 -22.98 -9.21
CA GLY A 101 -6.89 -23.26 -8.12
C GLY A 101 -6.14 -23.84 -6.92
N ASP A 102 -5.74 -22.97 -6.00
CA ASP A 102 -5.43 -23.35 -4.63
C ASP A 102 -6.69 -23.16 -3.78
N ASP A 103 -7.28 -24.27 -3.32
CA ASP A 103 -8.46 -24.29 -2.47
C ASP A 103 -8.22 -23.43 -1.20
N VAL A 104 -8.98 -22.33 -1.05
CA VAL A 104 -8.98 -21.54 0.18
C VAL A 104 -9.47 -22.42 1.33
N ASP A 105 -8.71 -22.46 2.43
CA ASP A 105 -9.07 -23.26 3.60
C ASP A 105 -10.48 -22.89 4.11
N ALA A 106 -11.36 -23.88 4.15
CA ALA A 106 -12.78 -23.65 4.45
C ALA A 106 -13.01 -23.12 5.88
N ALA A 107 -12.17 -23.49 6.84
CA ALA A 107 -12.29 -23.00 8.22
C ALA A 107 -11.81 -21.54 8.31
N ALA A 108 -10.70 -21.20 7.66
CA ALA A 108 -10.22 -19.82 7.58
C ALA A 108 -11.23 -18.92 6.85
N LEU A 109 -11.79 -19.38 5.72
CA LEU A 109 -12.80 -18.62 4.98
C LEU A 109 -14.08 -18.41 5.79
N ALA A 110 -14.57 -19.44 6.48
CA ALA A 110 -15.73 -19.33 7.35
C ALA A 110 -15.49 -18.32 8.49
N ASN A 111 -14.32 -18.39 9.14
CA ASN A 111 -13.95 -17.44 10.19
C ASN A 111 -13.87 -16.00 9.66
N GLN A 112 -13.27 -15.78 8.48
CA GLN A 112 -13.17 -14.44 7.90
C GLN A 112 -14.52 -13.84 7.54
N ARG A 113 -15.43 -14.63 6.95
CA ARG A 113 -16.79 -14.15 6.65
C ARG A 113 -17.54 -13.79 7.92
N GLU A 114 -17.45 -14.63 8.95
CA GLU A 114 -18.11 -14.36 10.23
C GLU A 114 -17.50 -13.15 10.96
N LEU A 115 -16.18 -12.99 10.93
CA LEU A 115 -15.49 -11.82 11.48
C LEU A 115 -15.92 -10.54 10.76
N SER A 116 -16.03 -10.61 9.44
CA SER A 116 -16.52 -9.52 8.60
C SER A 116 -17.97 -9.15 8.93
N ASP A 117 -18.89 -10.12 9.01
CA ASP A 117 -20.29 -9.90 9.42
C ASP A 117 -20.39 -9.27 10.82
N ALA A 118 -19.59 -9.76 11.77
CA ALA A 118 -19.56 -9.25 13.14
C ALA A 118 -19.06 -7.80 13.19
N ARG A 119 -18.07 -7.45 12.35
CA ARG A 119 -17.59 -6.07 12.20
C ARG A 119 -18.66 -5.16 11.62
N GLN A 120 -19.37 -5.59 10.57
CA GLN A 120 -20.46 -4.79 10.00
C GLN A 120 -21.54 -4.49 11.06
N ALA A 121 -22.00 -5.52 11.77
CA ALA A 121 -22.97 -5.35 12.84
C ALA A 121 -22.47 -4.42 13.96
N LEU A 122 -21.18 -4.51 14.31
CA LEU A 122 -20.55 -3.60 15.28
C LEU A 122 -20.54 -2.16 14.77
N GLY A 123 -20.15 -1.95 13.51
CA GLY A 123 -20.13 -0.64 12.87
C GLY A 123 -21.49 0.01 12.83
N ASP A 124 -22.53 -0.73 12.41
CA ASP A 124 -23.91 -0.25 12.39
C ASP A 124 -24.39 0.20 13.77
N ALA A 125 -24.09 -0.59 14.81
CA ALA A 125 -24.44 -0.25 16.19
C ALA A 125 -23.68 1.00 16.68
N GLN A 126 -22.40 1.14 16.31
CA GLN A 126 -21.60 2.33 16.61
C GLN A 126 -22.13 3.58 15.91
N LEU A 127 -22.47 3.49 14.62
CA LEU A 127 -23.06 4.58 13.84
C LEU A 127 -24.42 5.00 14.39
N GLU A 128 -25.25 4.05 14.84
CA GLU A 128 -26.52 4.36 15.49
C GLU A 128 -26.29 5.19 16.76
N LEU A 129 -25.28 4.85 17.57
CA LEU A 129 -24.91 5.61 18.77
C LEU A 129 -24.34 7.00 18.42
N GLU A 130 -23.52 7.11 17.37
CA GLU A 130 -22.95 8.38 16.88
C GLU A 130 -24.05 9.32 16.35
N GLY A 131 -25.06 8.77 15.66
CA GLY A 131 -26.21 9.50 15.14
C GLY A 131 -27.21 10.00 16.20
N ARG A 132 -27.07 9.58 17.46
CA ARG A 132 -27.93 10.09 18.55
C ARG A 132 -27.56 11.53 18.91
N ASN A 133 -28.45 12.46 18.58
CA ASN A 133 -28.35 13.87 18.95
C ASN A 133 -28.06 14.04 20.46
N PRO A 134 -27.13 14.91 20.89
CA PRO A 134 -26.85 15.22 22.30
C PRO A 134 -28.08 15.51 23.16
N LEU A 135 -29.15 16.04 22.55
CA LEU A 135 -30.43 16.31 23.21
C LEU A 135 -31.17 15.03 23.65
N ARG A 136 -31.04 13.90 22.94
CA ARG A 136 -31.55 12.59 23.37
C ARG A 136 -30.71 12.05 24.54
N ARG A 137 -29.39 12.22 24.47
CA ARG A 137 -28.45 11.87 25.54
C ARG A 137 -28.78 12.59 26.86
N GLY A 138 -29.29 13.82 26.80
CA GLY A 138 -29.75 14.56 27.98
C GLY A 138 -30.97 13.95 28.69
N TRP A 139 -31.79 13.16 27.99
CA TRP A 139 -32.90 12.41 28.57
C TRP A 139 -32.49 11.00 29.01
N ASP A 140 -31.63 10.33 28.24
CA ASP A 140 -31.13 8.98 28.56
C ASP A 140 -30.11 9.00 29.73
N ALA A 141 -29.27 10.04 29.83
CA ALA A 141 -28.30 10.22 30.93
C ALA A 141 -28.94 10.51 32.30
N LEU A 142 -30.26 10.75 32.34
CA LEU A 142 -31.03 10.85 33.58
C LEU A 142 -31.49 9.48 34.10
N VAL A 143 -31.32 8.41 33.32
CA VAL A 143 -31.60 7.02 33.72
C VAL A 143 -30.26 6.34 34.05
N PRO A 144 -30.03 5.90 35.31
CA PRO A 144 -28.81 5.16 35.64
C PRO A 144 -28.82 3.78 34.97
N GLY A 145 -27.92 3.55 34.01
CA GLY A 145 -27.73 2.27 33.30
C GLY A 145 -27.02 2.47 31.96
N LYS A 146 -26.37 1.43 31.43
CA LYS A 146 -25.97 1.41 30.02
C LYS A 146 -27.26 1.42 29.18
N THR A 147 -27.27 2.14 28.07
CA THR A 147 -28.39 2.02 27.12
C THR A 147 -28.30 0.68 26.39
N ASP A 148 -29.43 0.12 25.94
CA ASP A 148 -29.46 -1.14 25.17
C ASP A 148 -28.47 -1.13 23.97
N GLY A 149 -28.23 0.05 23.36
CA GLY A 149 -27.25 0.21 22.28
C GLY A 149 -25.79 0.13 22.73
N GLU A 150 -25.47 0.62 23.93
CA GLU A 150 -24.11 0.49 24.51
C GLU A 150 -23.83 -0.96 24.94
N GLU A 151 -24.83 -1.67 25.46
CA GLU A 151 -24.72 -3.11 25.74
C GLU A 151 -24.54 -3.91 24.45
N ARG A 152 -25.25 -3.55 23.38
CA ARG A 152 -25.11 -4.20 22.06
C ARG A 152 -23.72 -4.02 21.46
N VAL A 153 -23.14 -2.82 21.54
CA VAL A 153 -21.76 -2.58 21.09
C VAL A 153 -20.77 -3.44 21.88
N GLU A 154 -20.89 -3.50 23.21
CA GLU A 154 -20.00 -4.32 24.04
C GLU A 154 -20.09 -5.82 23.72
N GLU A 155 -21.30 -6.33 23.46
CA GLU A 155 -21.52 -7.72 23.02
C GLU A 155 -20.83 -8.00 21.69
N LEU A 156 -20.99 -7.11 20.71
CA LEU A 156 -20.39 -7.26 19.38
C LEU A 156 -18.86 -7.12 19.41
N GLU A 157 -18.32 -6.21 20.23
CA GLU A 157 -16.87 -6.11 20.48
C GLU A 157 -16.32 -7.39 21.13
N ALA A 158 -17.10 -8.07 21.98
CA ALA A 158 -16.71 -9.35 22.54
C ALA A 158 -16.73 -10.46 21.46
N ARG A 159 -17.73 -10.46 20.57
CA ARG A 159 -17.81 -11.42 19.46
C ARG A 159 -16.66 -11.24 18.47
N VAL A 160 -16.33 -10.01 18.08
CA VAL A 160 -15.19 -9.73 17.18
C VAL A 160 -13.89 -10.24 17.80
N ARG A 161 -13.66 -9.99 19.10
CA ARG A 161 -12.47 -10.49 19.80
C ARG A 161 -12.39 -12.02 19.84
N GLU A 162 -13.50 -12.71 20.07
CA GLU A 162 -13.53 -14.18 20.06
C GLU A 162 -13.15 -14.74 18.67
N LEU A 163 -13.62 -14.10 17.60
CA LEU A 163 -13.31 -14.49 16.22
C LEU A 163 -11.87 -14.16 15.81
N GLU A 164 -11.31 -13.08 16.33
CA GLU A 164 -9.87 -12.76 16.19
C GLU A 164 -9.00 -13.77 16.95
N GLU A 165 -9.38 -14.17 18.16
CA GLU A 165 -8.69 -15.24 18.91
C GLU A 165 -8.78 -16.60 18.20
N ALA A 166 -9.91 -16.89 17.53
CA ALA A 166 -10.08 -18.08 16.71
C ALA A 166 -9.22 -18.02 15.43
N GLU A 167 -9.11 -16.84 14.80
CA GLU A 167 -8.24 -16.59 13.66
C GLU A 167 -6.77 -16.86 14.00
N ASP A 168 -6.30 -16.38 15.16
CA ASP A 168 -4.93 -16.57 15.64
C ASP A 168 -4.52 -18.04 15.81
N ALA A 169 -5.50 -18.95 15.95
CA ALA A 169 -5.27 -20.39 16.03
C ALA A 169 -5.13 -21.08 14.66
N LEU A 170 -5.45 -20.38 13.56
CA LEU A 170 -5.38 -20.90 12.20
C LEU A 170 -4.00 -20.64 11.57
N PRO A 171 -3.61 -21.42 10.53
CA PRO A 171 -2.39 -21.13 9.79
C PRO A 171 -2.43 -19.75 9.14
N ARG A 172 -1.40 -18.93 9.37
CA ARG A 172 -1.30 -17.55 8.85
C ARG A 172 -1.57 -17.45 7.35
N GLU A 173 -0.97 -18.33 6.55
CA GLU A 173 -1.16 -18.33 5.10
C GLU A 173 -2.62 -18.59 4.70
N ALA A 174 -3.31 -19.50 5.39
CA ALA A 174 -4.72 -19.80 5.15
C ALA A 174 -5.61 -18.60 5.50
N VAL A 175 -5.31 -17.90 6.59
CA VAL A 175 -5.98 -16.65 6.98
C VAL A 175 -5.77 -15.56 5.94
N GLU A 176 -4.53 -15.33 5.50
CA GLU A 176 -4.21 -14.29 4.51
C GLU A 176 -4.91 -14.54 3.16
N ARG A 177 -5.00 -15.79 2.70
CA ARG A 177 -5.76 -16.16 1.49
C ARG A 177 -7.27 -15.98 1.69
N ALA A 178 -7.81 -16.38 2.84
CA ALA A 178 -9.21 -16.18 3.17
C ALA A 178 -9.60 -14.69 3.25
N ARG A 179 -8.73 -13.85 3.82
CA ARG A 179 -8.90 -12.39 3.85
C ARG A 179 -8.98 -11.82 2.45
N PHE A 180 -8.11 -12.26 1.54
CA PHE A 180 -8.15 -11.81 0.14
C PHE A 180 -9.52 -12.10 -0.51
N THR A 181 -10.05 -13.31 -0.33
CA THR A 181 -11.38 -13.67 -0.85
C THR A 181 -12.48 -12.78 -0.25
N VAL A 182 -12.51 -12.63 1.08
CA VAL A 182 -13.55 -11.83 1.75
C VAL A 182 -13.41 -10.34 1.43
N PHE A 183 -12.19 -9.83 1.20
CA PHE A 183 -11.97 -8.45 0.76
C PHE A 183 -12.69 -8.17 -0.56
N ASN A 184 -12.52 -9.05 -1.55
CA ASN A 184 -13.17 -8.91 -2.85
C ASN A 184 -14.71 -8.99 -2.74
N GLU A 185 -15.23 -9.92 -1.92
CA GLU A 185 -16.67 -10.03 -1.63
C GLU A 185 -17.23 -8.73 -1.05
N ARG A 186 -16.58 -8.18 -0.02
CA ARG A 186 -17.02 -6.94 0.63
C ARG A 186 -16.83 -5.70 -0.21
N LEU A 187 -15.78 -5.64 -1.03
CA LEU A 187 -15.61 -4.52 -1.96
C LEU A 187 -16.75 -4.49 -2.99
N ALA A 188 -17.17 -5.65 -3.50
CA ALA A 188 -18.31 -5.76 -4.40
C ALA A 188 -19.62 -5.31 -3.75
N GLU A 189 -19.85 -5.70 -2.49
CA GLU A 189 -21.03 -5.29 -1.72
C GLU A 189 -21.05 -3.78 -1.45
N LEU A 190 -19.93 -3.21 -1.01
CA LEU A 190 -19.78 -1.78 -0.78
C LEU A 190 -20.03 -0.97 -2.05
N GLU A 191 -19.49 -1.45 -3.18
CA GLU A 191 -19.69 -0.80 -4.47
C GLU A 191 -21.14 -0.89 -4.94
N ALA A 192 -21.81 -2.03 -4.75
CA ALA A 192 -23.22 -2.19 -5.05
C ALA A 192 -24.12 -1.30 -4.16
N GLU A 193 -23.76 -1.10 -2.89
CA GLU A 193 -24.56 -0.31 -1.94
C GLU A 193 -24.32 1.20 -2.07
N HIS A 194 -23.07 1.62 -2.25
CA HIS A 194 -22.65 3.02 -2.11
C HIS A 194 -22.04 3.62 -3.38
N GLY A 195 -21.79 2.81 -4.42
CA GLY A 195 -21.09 3.19 -5.63
C GLY A 195 -19.57 3.14 -5.52
N THR A 196 -18.91 3.05 -6.67
CA THR A 196 -17.46 2.86 -6.83
C THR A 196 -16.62 3.86 -6.04
N GLU A 197 -16.91 5.16 -6.15
CA GLU A 197 -16.20 6.24 -5.45
C GLU A 197 -16.21 6.07 -3.93
N THR A 198 -17.35 5.72 -3.35
CA THR A 198 -17.49 5.57 -1.90
C THR A 198 -16.86 4.26 -1.42
N ALA A 199 -17.01 3.17 -2.19
CA ALA A 199 -16.40 1.89 -1.87
C ALA A 199 -14.88 1.96 -1.86
N ALA A 200 -14.26 2.55 -2.89
CA ALA A 200 -12.81 2.75 -2.96
C ALA A 200 -12.31 3.60 -1.78
N ARG A 201 -13.02 4.68 -1.44
CA ARG A 201 -12.67 5.55 -0.32
C ARG A 201 -12.74 4.85 1.02
N LEU A 202 -13.82 4.10 1.30
CA LEU A 202 -13.97 3.34 2.54
C LEU A 202 -12.92 2.23 2.64
N ALA A 203 -12.59 1.59 1.51
CA ALA A 203 -11.52 0.61 1.44
C ALA A 203 -10.17 1.24 1.80
N ARG A 204 -9.80 2.36 1.17
CA ARG A 204 -8.61 3.12 1.57
C ARG A 204 -8.68 3.49 3.05
N GLN A 205 -9.76 4.09 3.52
CA GLN A 205 -9.89 4.57 4.91
C GLN A 205 -9.87 3.45 5.95
N THR A 206 -10.06 2.19 5.57
CA THR A 206 -9.83 1.06 6.47
C THR A 206 -8.34 0.93 6.82
N TYR A 207 -7.45 1.14 5.84
CA TYR A 207 -6.00 0.95 6.03
C TYR A 207 -5.23 2.27 6.21
N TYR A 208 -5.70 3.35 5.57
CA TYR A 208 -5.12 4.70 5.54
C TYR A 208 -6.13 5.78 5.91
N ASN A 209 -6.35 5.96 7.21
CA ASN A 209 -7.26 6.94 7.79
C ASN A 209 -6.56 8.09 8.54
N SER A 210 -5.27 8.35 8.32
CA SER A 210 -4.62 9.51 8.97
C SER A 210 -5.12 10.86 8.41
N ASP A 211 -4.81 11.95 9.11
CA ASP A 211 -5.09 13.32 8.61
C ASP A 211 -4.30 13.62 7.34
N VAL A 212 -3.15 12.97 7.14
CA VAL A 212 -2.29 13.20 5.97
C VAL A 212 -2.97 12.63 4.73
N TRP A 213 -3.39 11.36 4.78
CA TRP A 213 -4.06 10.69 3.67
C TRP A 213 -5.43 11.30 3.36
N ASN A 214 -6.25 11.55 4.38
CA ASN A 214 -7.56 12.19 4.17
C ASN A 214 -7.42 13.65 3.71
N GLY A 215 -6.42 14.38 4.20
CA GLY A 215 -6.11 15.72 3.74
C GLY A 215 -5.66 15.76 2.28
N ALA A 216 -4.86 14.76 1.83
CA ALA A 216 -4.46 14.60 0.45
C ALA A 216 -5.64 14.22 -0.46
N ALA A 217 -6.49 13.30 0.00
CA ALA A 217 -7.68 12.86 -0.72
C ALA A 217 -8.84 13.89 -0.67
N LEU A 218 -8.70 14.99 0.09
CA LEU A 218 -9.74 15.99 0.37
C LEU A 218 -11.01 15.41 1.02
N THR A 219 -10.84 14.35 1.81
CA THR A 219 -11.91 13.66 2.53
C THR A 219 -11.85 13.93 4.03
N GLY A 220 -12.97 13.71 4.73
CA GLY A 220 -12.98 13.61 6.19
C GLY A 220 -12.54 12.20 6.62
N LYS A 221 -11.98 12.07 7.83
CA LYS A 221 -11.69 10.76 8.42
C LYS A 221 -12.97 9.94 8.57
N ALA A 222 -12.90 8.66 8.22
CA ALA A 222 -13.93 7.71 8.59
C ALA A 222 -13.95 7.51 10.12
N SER A 223 -15.13 7.39 10.73
CA SER A 223 -15.24 6.96 12.12
C SER A 223 -14.89 5.48 12.28
N GLU A 224 -14.65 5.02 13.52
CA GLU A 224 -14.46 3.58 13.78
C GLU A 224 -15.73 2.79 13.40
N GLY A 225 -16.91 3.41 13.55
CA GLY A 225 -18.18 2.87 13.08
C GLY A 225 -18.23 2.70 11.56
N GLU A 226 -17.80 3.71 10.79
CA GLU A 226 -17.75 3.63 9.32
C GLU A 226 -16.76 2.55 8.85
N ILE A 227 -15.59 2.43 9.49
CA ILE A 227 -14.61 1.38 9.13
C ILE A 227 -15.15 -0.01 9.46
N ASN A 228 -15.74 -0.20 10.64
CA ASN A 228 -16.31 -1.49 11.02
C ASN A 228 -17.50 -1.86 10.12
N ALA A 229 -18.36 -0.89 9.77
CA ALA A 229 -19.51 -1.07 8.89
C ALA A 229 -19.09 -1.48 7.47
N ALA A 230 -17.88 -1.11 7.04
CA ALA A 230 -17.34 -1.56 5.76
C ALA A 230 -17.09 -3.09 5.73
N GLY A 231 -16.89 -3.72 6.90
CA GLY A 231 -16.71 -5.17 6.99
C GLY A 231 -15.41 -5.70 6.37
N LEU A 232 -14.53 -4.83 5.88
CA LEU A 232 -13.32 -5.25 5.18
C LEU A 232 -12.38 -6.02 6.12
N PRO A 233 -11.78 -7.13 5.67
CA PRO A 233 -10.85 -7.90 6.48
C PRO A 233 -9.58 -7.09 6.71
N HIS A 234 -9.09 -7.11 7.94
CA HIS A 234 -7.92 -6.34 8.33
C HIS A 234 -7.30 -6.93 9.60
N GLY A 235 -5.98 -6.73 9.76
CA GLY A 235 -5.23 -7.12 10.95
C GLY A 235 -5.31 -6.10 12.08
N ASP A 236 -4.28 -6.09 12.94
CA ASP A 236 -4.16 -5.15 14.05
C ASP A 236 -4.09 -3.69 13.57
N TYR A 237 -4.58 -2.78 14.41
CA TYR A 237 -4.50 -1.34 14.17
C TYR A 237 -3.05 -0.85 14.26
N SER A 238 -2.53 -0.26 13.19
CA SER A 238 -1.22 0.41 13.18
C SER A 238 -1.39 1.86 13.66
N GLY A 239 -1.05 2.10 14.93
CA GLY A 239 -1.15 3.43 15.57
C GLY A 239 -0.13 4.48 15.08
N GLY A 240 0.50 4.26 13.93
CA GLY A 240 1.50 5.17 13.36
C GLY A 240 0.85 6.49 12.94
N ILE A 241 1.39 7.61 13.45
CA ILE A 241 0.87 8.97 13.24
C ILE A 241 0.78 9.35 11.74
N ALA A 242 1.62 8.76 10.89
CA ALA A 242 1.69 9.07 9.46
C ALA A 242 0.64 8.32 8.62
N VAL A 243 0.37 7.05 8.96
CA VAL A 243 -0.41 6.13 8.14
C VAL A 243 -1.85 6.04 8.66
N GLY A 244 -2.00 5.65 9.93
CA GLY A 244 -3.26 5.47 10.66
C GLY A 244 -4.20 4.46 9.99
N GLY A 245 -4.61 3.41 10.67
CA GLY A 245 -5.54 2.42 10.11
C GLY A 245 -5.15 1.00 10.52
N TYR A 246 -5.64 0.00 9.80
CA TYR A 246 -5.38 -1.41 10.09
C TYR A 246 -4.36 -2.01 9.12
N GLY A 247 -3.69 -3.11 9.51
CA GLY A 247 -2.78 -3.83 8.61
C GLY A 247 -3.54 -4.51 7.46
N GLY A 248 -3.06 -4.30 6.22
CA GLY A 248 -3.68 -4.77 4.98
C GLY A 248 -3.06 -6.02 4.37
N ALA A 249 -2.10 -6.66 5.04
CA ALA A 249 -1.42 -7.84 4.52
C ALA A 249 -2.38 -9.03 4.27
N MET A 250 -2.43 -9.46 3.02
CA MET A 250 -3.19 -10.60 2.51
C MET A 250 -2.31 -11.44 1.57
N ARG A 251 -2.85 -12.54 1.04
CA ARG A 251 -2.14 -13.39 0.09
C ARG A 251 -2.97 -13.60 -1.15
N THR A 252 -2.37 -13.28 -2.29
CA THR A 252 -2.96 -13.41 -3.62
C THR A 252 -3.18 -14.88 -3.99
N PRO A 253 -3.97 -15.19 -5.03
CA PRO A 253 -4.21 -16.56 -5.48
C PRO A 253 -2.93 -17.35 -5.82
N ASP A 254 -1.91 -16.69 -6.39
CA ASP A 254 -0.60 -17.28 -6.67
C ASP A 254 0.32 -17.38 -5.44
N GLY A 255 -0.20 -17.09 -4.24
CA GLY A 255 0.49 -17.28 -2.97
C GLY A 255 1.43 -16.14 -2.57
N ARG A 256 1.44 -14.99 -3.27
CA ARG A 256 2.30 -13.85 -2.92
C ARG A 256 1.66 -12.97 -1.84
N PRO A 257 2.43 -12.45 -0.88
CA PRO A 257 1.91 -11.45 0.05
C PRO A 257 1.62 -10.14 -0.69
N VAL A 258 0.55 -9.45 -0.32
CA VAL A 258 0.17 -8.15 -0.85
C VAL A 258 -0.45 -7.31 0.26
N ASP A 259 -0.11 -6.02 0.37
CA ASP A 259 -0.81 -5.10 1.25
C ASP A 259 -1.99 -4.47 0.50
N MET A 260 -3.21 -4.84 0.91
CA MET A 260 -4.44 -4.34 0.28
C MET A 260 -4.75 -2.90 0.64
N GLY A 261 -4.08 -2.30 1.62
CA GLY A 261 -4.09 -0.87 1.85
C GLY A 261 -3.43 -0.10 0.71
N HIS A 262 -2.32 -0.62 0.17
CA HIS A 262 -1.66 -0.04 -1.00
C HIS A 262 -2.55 -0.12 -2.24
N VAL A 263 -3.12 -1.30 -2.48
CA VAL A 263 -4.07 -1.52 -3.57
C VAL A 263 -5.29 -0.59 -3.43
N ALA A 264 -5.94 -0.57 -2.27
CA ALA A 264 -7.12 0.26 -2.05
C ALA A 264 -6.83 1.76 -2.16
N ALA A 265 -5.63 2.20 -1.79
CA ALA A 265 -5.20 3.57 -2.00
C ALA A 265 -5.10 3.90 -3.50
N ALA A 266 -4.43 3.07 -4.30
CA ALA A 266 -4.34 3.29 -5.74
C ALA A 266 -5.73 3.33 -6.40
N LEU A 267 -6.63 2.44 -5.98
CA LEU A 267 -8.02 2.43 -6.45
C LEU A 267 -8.79 3.72 -6.10
N ASP A 268 -8.68 4.20 -4.84
CA ASP A 268 -9.35 5.44 -4.42
C ASP A 268 -8.87 6.64 -5.26
N TRP A 269 -7.55 6.71 -5.50
CA TRP A 269 -6.92 7.77 -6.27
C TRP A 269 -7.25 7.79 -7.75
N GLU A 270 -7.50 6.62 -8.35
CA GLU A 270 -7.96 6.51 -9.73
C GLU A 270 -9.41 6.99 -9.88
N VAL A 271 -10.30 6.56 -9.00
CA VAL A 271 -11.76 6.73 -9.22
C VAL A 271 -12.35 8.00 -8.62
N ASN A 272 -11.69 8.64 -7.65
CA ASN A 272 -12.19 9.86 -7.01
C ASN A 272 -11.47 11.11 -7.52
N ASP A 273 -12.23 12.18 -7.77
CA ASP A 273 -11.64 13.50 -8.06
C ASP A 273 -11.04 14.10 -6.78
N HIS A 274 -9.71 14.13 -6.74
CA HIS A 274 -8.94 14.81 -5.68
C HIS A 274 -8.69 16.29 -6.00
N GLY A 275 -9.54 16.86 -6.85
CA GLY A 275 -9.73 18.28 -7.10
C GLY A 275 -8.76 18.90 -8.10
N GLY A 276 -8.09 18.10 -8.92
CA GLY A 276 -7.04 18.54 -9.86
C GLY A 276 -5.99 19.46 -9.21
N HIS A 277 -5.85 19.37 -7.89
CA HIS A 277 -5.20 20.34 -7.04
C HIS A 277 -3.69 20.18 -7.08
N GLY A 278 -3.10 19.90 -8.24
CA GLY A 278 -1.70 19.50 -8.33
C GLY A 278 -1.42 18.51 -7.21
N ASN A 279 -2.10 17.36 -7.26
CA ASN A 279 -1.72 16.24 -6.42
C ASN A 279 -0.19 16.17 -6.54
N PRO A 280 0.57 16.49 -5.47
CA PRO A 280 2.04 16.47 -5.57
C PRO A 280 2.53 15.04 -5.77
N PHE A 281 1.64 14.07 -5.63
CA PHE A 281 1.84 12.68 -5.88
C PHE A 281 1.47 12.34 -7.31
N ASP A 282 2.25 11.43 -7.89
CA ASP A 282 1.80 10.71 -9.05
C ASP A 282 0.56 9.90 -8.66
N GLU A 283 -0.62 10.27 -9.18
CA GLU A 283 -1.89 9.58 -8.90
C GLU A 283 -1.76 8.08 -9.19
N ASN A 284 -0.92 7.73 -10.16
CA ASN A 284 -0.67 6.37 -10.61
C ASN A 284 0.29 5.58 -9.70
N ALA A 285 1.01 6.23 -8.76
CA ALA A 285 2.06 5.56 -7.96
C ALA A 285 2.27 6.20 -6.58
N ILE A 286 1.18 6.66 -5.96
CA ILE A 286 1.22 7.39 -4.70
C ILE A 286 1.85 6.60 -3.55
N THR A 287 1.59 5.29 -3.49
CA THR A 287 2.13 4.42 -2.44
C THR A 287 3.57 4.01 -2.73
N LEU A 288 3.91 3.67 -3.98
CA LEU A 288 5.30 3.38 -4.38
C LEU A 288 6.25 4.54 -4.10
N SER A 289 5.88 5.74 -4.53
CA SER A 289 6.68 6.93 -4.25
C SER A 289 6.73 7.27 -2.76
N GLY A 290 5.69 6.91 -2.00
CA GLY A 290 5.64 7.03 -0.54
C GLY A 290 6.59 6.09 0.18
N ASP A 291 6.69 4.85 -0.26
CA ASP A 291 7.56 3.83 0.31
C ASP A 291 9.02 4.09 -0.04
N ILE A 292 9.33 4.43 -1.30
CA ILE A 292 10.68 4.87 -1.65
C ILE A 292 11.07 6.10 -0.82
N ALA A 293 10.16 7.06 -0.62
CA ALA A 293 10.40 8.20 0.25
C ALA A 293 10.65 7.79 1.71
N SER A 294 9.85 6.88 2.24
CA SER A 294 9.97 6.35 3.59
C SER A 294 11.30 5.61 3.78
N ALA A 295 11.71 4.78 2.82
CA ALA A 295 13.01 4.13 2.77
C ALA A 295 14.17 5.14 2.72
N ILE A 296 14.12 6.16 1.86
CA ILE A 296 15.11 7.27 1.81
C ILE A 296 15.22 7.93 3.19
N LYS A 297 14.10 8.17 3.87
CA LYS A 297 14.14 8.78 5.20
C LYS A 297 14.77 7.88 6.26
N ARG A 298 14.63 6.56 6.15
CA ARG A 298 15.27 5.62 7.10
C ARG A 298 16.79 5.59 6.98
N THR A 299 17.36 6.04 5.86
CA THR A 299 18.83 6.12 5.68
C THR A 299 19.43 7.43 6.23
N GLU A 300 18.62 8.33 6.78
CA GLU A 300 19.08 9.61 7.31
C GLU A 300 20.19 9.44 8.38
N GLY A 301 21.39 9.94 8.08
CA GLY A 301 22.52 9.92 9.01
C GLY A 301 23.19 8.54 9.16
N ALA A 302 22.96 7.61 8.23
CA ALA A 302 23.68 6.34 8.20
C ALA A 302 25.15 6.54 7.78
N ASP A 303 26.07 5.85 8.47
CA ASP A 303 27.49 5.84 8.11
C ASP A 303 27.78 4.98 6.87
N ASP A 304 26.94 3.97 6.63
CA ASP A 304 26.98 3.06 5.48
C ASP A 304 25.66 3.19 4.72
N ALA A 305 25.69 3.92 3.61
CA ALA A 305 24.52 4.27 2.81
C ALA A 305 23.90 3.05 2.12
N GLU A 306 24.73 2.14 1.61
CA GLU A 306 24.31 0.95 0.85
C GLU A 306 23.63 -0.06 1.77
N ALA A 307 24.27 -0.42 2.88
CA ALA A 307 23.68 -1.33 3.86
C ALA A 307 22.39 -0.77 4.49
N ALA A 308 22.32 0.55 4.70
CA ALA A 308 21.11 1.20 5.21
C ALA A 308 19.98 1.19 4.17
N ALA A 309 20.30 1.38 2.89
CA ALA A 309 19.34 1.31 1.80
C ALA A 309 18.74 -0.09 1.63
N GLU A 310 19.57 -1.13 1.58
CA GLU A 310 19.12 -2.53 1.53
C GLU A 310 18.21 -2.86 2.72
N ALA A 311 18.61 -2.46 3.93
CA ALA A 311 17.81 -2.67 5.13
C ALA A 311 16.50 -1.88 5.09
N ALA A 312 16.49 -0.69 4.50
CA ALA A 312 15.29 0.14 4.37
C ALA A 312 14.30 -0.47 3.36
N ILE A 313 14.78 -0.94 2.20
CA ILE A 313 13.94 -1.62 1.19
C ILE A 313 13.37 -2.93 1.74
N GLY A 314 14.19 -3.71 2.45
CA GLY A 314 13.71 -4.92 3.12
C GLY A 314 12.74 -4.65 4.27
N ALA A 315 12.77 -3.46 4.87
CA ALA A 315 11.89 -3.08 5.98
C ALA A 315 10.51 -2.56 5.54
N GLU A 316 10.34 -2.09 4.30
CA GLU A 316 8.99 -1.92 3.72
C GLU A 316 8.36 -3.29 3.50
N GLY A 317 9.10 -4.20 2.86
CA GLY A 317 8.76 -5.61 2.76
C GLY A 317 7.89 -5.96 1.54
N ASP A 318 7.89 -7.26 1.20
CA ASP A 318 7.33 -7.73 -0.08
C ASP A 318 5.83 -7.44 -0.27
N ALA A 319 5.06 -7.37 0.83
CA ALA A 319 3.62 -7.11 0.74
C ALA A 319 3.34 -5.70 0.18
N ASP A 320 4.07 -4.70 0.67
CA ASP A 320 3.89 -3.30 0.30
C ASP A 320 4.33 -3.09 -1.15
N TRP A 321 5.50 -3.61 -1.53
CA TRP A 321 5.98 -3.53 -2.91
C TRP A 321 5.07 -4.24 -3.93
N ASN A 322 4.51 -5.40 -3.56
CA ASN A 322 3.52 -6.05 -4.41
C ASN A 322 2.23 -5.23 -4.48
N GLY A 323 1.79 -4.65 -3.36
CA GLY A 323 0.61 -3.79 -3.30
C GLY A 323 0.74 -2.52 -4.14
N ASP A 324 1.95 -1.96 -4.22
CA ASP A 324 2.28 -0.81 -5.08
C ASP A 324 2.15 -1.15 -6.56
N ILE A 325 2.75 -2.27 -6.98
CA ILE A 325 2.73 -2.72 -8.37
C ILE A 325 1.32 -3.14 -8.78
N ASP A 326 0.66 -3.93 -7.93
CA ASP A 326 -0.71 -4.42 -8.16
C ASP A 326 -1.71 -3.26 -8.16
N GLY A 327 -1.57 -2.31 -7.23
CA GLY A 327 -2.40 -1.10 -7.17
C GLY A 327 -2.29 -0.26 -8.43
N ASN A 328 -1.08 -0.06 -8.95
CA ASN A 328 -0.85 0.69 -10.19
C ASN A 328 -1.45 -0.03 -11.41
N ASN A 329 -1.29 -1.36 -11.51
CA ASN A 329 -1.93 -2.15 -12.56
C ASN A 329 -3.46 -2.05 -12.51
N LEU A 330 -4.04 -2.18 -11.32
CA LEU A 330 -5.48 -2.12 -11.13
C LEU A 330 -6.06 -0.74 -11.45
N ALA A 331 -5.39 0.33 -11.03
CA ALA A 331 -5.74 1.70 -11.41
C ALA A 331 -5.72 1.87 -12.93
N HIS A 332 -4.64 1.44 -13.60
CA HIS A 332 -4.56 1.48 -15.05
C HIS A 332 -5.69 0.69 -15.74
N ARG A 333 -6.04 -0.49 -15.22
CA ARG A 333 -7.16 -1.28 -15.77
C ARG A 333 -8.50 -0.57 -15.64
N LEU A 334 -8.76 0.12 -14.52
CA LEU A 334 -9.98 0.92 -14.34
C LEU A 334 -10.03 2.10 -15.32
N GLU A 335 -8.91 2.80 -15.51
CA GLU A 335 -8.78 3.88 -16.49
C GLU A 335 -9.13 3.39 -17.91
N GLN A 336 -8.63 2.22 -18.30
CA GLN A 336 -8.81 1.67 -19.65
C GLN A 336 -10.18 1.01 -19.88
N ASN A 337 -10.88 0.60 -18.81
CA ASN A 337 -12.12 -0.15 -18.88
C ASN A 337 -13.26 0.56 -18.15
N GLU A 338 -13.66 1.72 -18.67
CA GLU A 338 -14.79 2.49 -18.16
C GLU A 338 -16.02 1.59 -17.95
N GLY A 339 -16.50 1.52 -16.71
CA GLY A 339 -17.69 0.75 -16.32
C GLY A 339 -17.42 -0.65 -15.77
N GLN A 340 -16.16 -1.10 -15.67
CA GLN A 340 -15.83 -2.22 -14.80
C GLN A 340 -15.95 -1.82 -13.33
N THR A 341 -16.48 -2.73 -12.53
CA THR A 341 -16.54 -2.57 -11.07
C THR A 341 -15.15 -2.77 -10.46
N LEU A 342 -14.91 -2.24 -9.26
CA LEU A 342 -13.66 -2.47 -8.52
C LEU A 342 -13.42 -3.96 -8.29
N ALA A 343 -14.45 -4.70 -7.90
CA ALA A 343 -14.35 -6.14 -7.62
C ALA A 343 -14.11 -6.98 -8.89
N GLU A 344 -14.74 -6.62 -10.02
CA GLU A 344 -14.45 -7.27 -11.31
C GLU A 344 -13.02 -6.99 -11.77
N THR A 345 -12.55 -5.76 -11.60
CA THR A 345 -11.16 -5.37 -11.93
C THR A 345 -10.18 -6.16 -11.07
N LEU A 346 -10.42 -6.23 -9.76
CA LEU A 346 -9.58 -6.98 -8.82
C LEU A 346 -9.52 -8.46 -9.19
N SER A 347 -10.68 -9.10 -9.35
CA SER A 347 -10.77 -10.53 -9.69
C SER A 347 -10.09 -10.81 -11.04
N GLY A 348 -10.44 -10.04 -12.08
CA GLY A 348 -9.88 -10.20 -13.42
C GLY A 348 -8.38 -9.91 -13.50
N TYR A 349 -7.82 -9.09 -12.61
CA TYR A 349 -6.38 -8.89 -12.49
C TYR A 349 -5.67 -10.12 -11.95
N TYR A 350 -6.08 -10.63 -10.78
CA TYR A 350 -5.42 -11.80 -10.20
C TYR A 350 -5.71 -13.11 -10.93
N ASP A 351 -6.80 -13.18 -11.72
CA ASP A 351 -7.08 -14.31 -12.61
C ASP A 351 -6.27 -14.25 -13.92
N SER A 352 -5.75 -13.09 -14.31
CA SER A 352 -5.13 -12.91 -15.62
C SER A 352 -3.71 -13.46 -15.75
N GLY A 353 -3.05 -13.77 -14.63
CA GLY A 353 -1.68 -14.24 -14.73
C GLY A 353 -0.91 -14.48 -13.45
N ASP A 354 0.28 -15.05 -13.62
CA ASP A 354 1.26 -15.21 -12.55
C ASP A 354 1.96 -13.89 -12.20
N TYR A 355 2.80 -13.92 -11.17
CA TYR A 355 3.56 -12.75 -10.73
C TYR A 355 4.38 -12.08 -11.84
N GLN A 356 5.02 -12.84 -12.75
CA GLN A 356 5.83 -12.22 -13.80
C GLN A 356 4.94 -11.45 -14.79
N GLN A 357 3.76 -11.97 -15.10
CA GLN A 357 2.80 -11.27 -15.94
C GLN A 357 2.32 -9.96 -15.31
N ARG A 358 2.19 -9.91 -13.98
CA ARG A 358 1.89 -8.69 -13.22
C ARG A 358 3.00 -7.64 -13.29
N ILE A 359 4.26 -8.06 -13.14
CA ILE A 359 5.43 -7.19 -13.35
C ILE A 359 5.48 -6.68 -14.80
N ASP A 360 5.25 -7.58 -15.76
CA ASP A 360 5.31 -7.23 -17.17
C ASP A 360 4.22 -6.21 -17.54
N GLU A 361 3.00 -6.39 -17.02
CA GLU A 361 1.90 -5.44 -17.15
C GLU A 361 2.25 -4.08 -16.57
N TRP A 362 2.79 -4.04 -15.35
CA TRP A 362 3.19 -2.79 -14.69
C TRP A 362 4.20 -2.02 -15.54
N ALA A 363 5.20 -2.70 -16.06
CA ALA A 363 6.18 -2.06 -16.93
C ALA A 363 5.57 -1.48 -18.21
N THR A 364 4.44 -2.01 -18.70
CA THR A 364 3.81 -1.51 -19.93
C THR A 364 3.20 -0.13 -19.79
N HIS A 365 2.82 0.31 -18.60
CA HIS A 365 2.18 1.62 -18.37
C HIS A 365 2.87 2.48 -17.30
N SER A 366 3.71 1.89 -16.45
CA SER A 366 4.53 2.61 -15.48
C SER A 366 5.41 3.66 -16.17
N LYS A 367 5.43 4.85 -15.58
CA LYS A 367 6.33 5.95 -15.99
C LYS A 367 7.76 5.77 -15.49
N TYR A 368 7.98 4.84 -14.56
CA TYR A 368 9.31 4.54 -14.00
C TYR A 368 10.09 3.55 -14.85
N ILE A 369 9.56 3.12 -16.00
CA ILE A 369 10.27 2.28 -16.94
C ILE A 369 10.66 3.12 -18.16
N GLU A 370 11.95 3.13 -18.49
CA GLU A 370 12.42 3.77 -19.70
C GLU A 370 11.84 3.09 -20.95
N ARG A 371 11.61 3.87 -22.01
CA ARG A 371 10.95 3.40 -23.23
C ARG A 371 11.77 3.72 -24.47
N ASP A 372 11.67 2.86 -25.46
CA ASP A 372 12.21 3.13 -26.79
C ASP A 372 11.38 4.19 -27.55
N GLU A 373 11.83 4.52 -28.76
CA GLU A 373 11.13 5.49 -29.64
C GLU A 373 9.71 5.05 -30.04
N GLN A 374 9.35 3.77 -29.82
CA GLN A 374 8.03 3.21 -30.10
C GLN A 374 7.15 3.11 -28.84
N GLY A 375 7.66 3.50 -27.67
CA GLY A 375 6.95 3.43 -26.39
C GLY A 375 7.01 2.05 -25.73
N VAL A 376 7.83 1.12 -26.25
CA VAL A 376 8.01 -0.21 -25.67
C VAL A 376 8.97 -0.12 -24.47
N PRO A 377 8.65 -0.76 -23.33
CA PRO A 377 9.55 -0.85 -22.18
C PRO A 377 10.93 -1.38 -22.55
N LEU A 378 11.98 -0.66 -22.15
CA LEU A 378 13.36 -1.09 -22.36
C LEU A 378 13.75 -2.19 -21.37
N ARG A 379 14.60 -3.11 -21.85
CA ARG A 379 15.17 -4.18 -21.05
C ARG A 379 16.68 -4.26 -21.20
N GLU A 380 17.36 -4.65 -20.13
CA GLU A 380 18.77 -5.02 -20.15
C GLU A 380 18.99 -6.40 -20.79
N ALA A 381 20.25 -6.77 -21.00
CA ALA A 381 20.62 -8.04 -21.64
C ALA A 381 20.21 -9.29 -20.84
N ASP A 382 20.02 -9.18 -19.53
CA ASP A 382 19.55 -10.27 -18.65
C ASP A 382 18.02 -10.33 -18.53
N GLY A 383 17.31 -9.42 -19.20
CA GLY A 383 15.85 -9.30 -19.19
C GLY A 383 15.28 -8.40 -18.11
N SER A 384 16.09 -7.75 -17.25
CA SER A 384 15.59 -6.74 -16.31
C SER A 384 14.99 -5.54 -17.05
N TYR A 385 14.06 -4.85 -16.42
CA TYR A 385 13.54 -3.60 -16.96
C TYR A 385 14.52 -2.45 -16.68
N VAL A 386 14.72 -1.57 -17.65
CA VAL A 386 15.50 -0.34 -17.42
C VAL A 386 14.61 0.66 -16.70
N VAL A 387 14.92 0.94 -15.44
CA VAL A 387 14.15 1.86 -14.59
C VAL A 387 14.63 3.30 -14.79
N ASP A 388 13.69 4.24 -14.93
CA ASP A 388 13.96 5.68 -14.88
C ASP A 388 14.16 6.10 -13.41
N GLU A 389 15.38 5.86 -12.92
CA GLU A 389 15.79 6.16 -11.55
C GLU A 389 15.63 7.65 -11.19
N ASP A 390 15.81 8.54 -12.16
CA ASP A 390 15.70 9.99 -11.97
C ASP A 390 14.23 10.39 -11.74
N GLU A 391 13.29 9.81 -12.49
CA GLU A 391 11.85 10.01 -12.29
C GLU A 391 11.38 9.43 -10.95
N LEU A 392 11.84 8.22 -10.57
CA LEU A 392 11.46 7.58 -9.30
C LEU A 392 11.99 8.41 -8.11
N ARG A 393 13.27 8.77 -8.13
CA ARG A 393 13.91 9.62 -7.11
C ARG A 393 13.30 11.01 -7.05
N GLY A 394 12.95 11.58 -8.20
CA GLY A 394 12.27 12.88 -8.29
C GLY A 394 10.92 12.88 -7.57
N ASN A 395 10.11 11.86 -7.81
CA ASN A 395 8.79 11.72 -7.18
C ASN A 395 8.89 11.40 -5.69
N ALA A 396 9.76 10.49 -5.26
CA ALA A 396 9.98 10.20 -3.84
C ALA A 396 10.45 11.44 -3.06
N ASN A 397 11.36 12.23 -3.63
CA ASN A 397 11.77 13.50 -3.03
C ASN A 397 10.64 14.55 -3.00
N GLY A 398 9.73 14.51 -3.99
CA GLY A 398 8.49 15.29 -3.96
C GLY A 398 7.60 14.90 -2.77
N PHE A 399 7.41 13.60 -2.57
CA PHE A 399 6.66 13.03 -1.45
C PHE A 399 7.24 13.45 -0.08
N LEU A 400 8.56 13.33 0.10
CA LEU A 400 9.26 13.75 1.33
C LEU A 400 9.06 15.23 1.69
N LYS A 401 9.13 16.12 0.69
CA LYS A 401 8.91 17.55 0.88
C LYS A 401 7.49 17.84 1.37
N LEU A 402 6.51 17.03 0.94
CA LEU A 402 5.13 17.19 1.41
C LEU A 402 4.93 16.66 2.83
N LEU A 403 5.45 15.46 3.15
CA LEU A 403 5.37 14.90 4.51
C LEU A 403 5.97 15.85 5.55
N THR A 404 6.96 16.64 5.15
CA THR A 404 7.60 17.66 5.99
C THR A 404 6.92 19.03 5.94
N LYS A 405 5.73 19.13 5.35
CA LYS A 405 4.92 20.35 5.19
C LYS A 405 5.68 21.49 4.50
N GLY A 406 6.51 21.16 3.52
CA GLY A 406 7.34 22.12 2.78
C GLY A 406 8.47 22.74 3.61
N LYS A 407 8.76 22.22 4.81
CA LYS A 407 10.04 22.52 5.48
C LYS A 407 11.11 21.85 4.63
N SER A 408 11.94 22.66 3.98
CA SER A 408 13.12 22.16 3.26
C SER A 408 13.88 21.21 4.17
N LEU A 409 13.87 19.91 3.88
CA LEU A 409 14.77 18.94 4.52
C LEU A 409 16.22 19.11 4.05
N LEU A 410 16.51 20.06 3.16
CA LEU A 410 17.85 20.25 2.61
C LEU A 410 18.27 21.70 2.83
N PRO A 411 19.37 21.91 3.57
CA PRO A 411 20.68 21.71 2.95
C PRO A 411 21.78 21.06 3.83
N THR A 412 21.48 20.13 4.76
CA THR A 412 22.55 19.56 5.63
C THR A 412 22.54 18.06 5.89
N THR A 413 21.60 17.28 5.33
CA THR A 413 21.59 15.82 5.58
C THR A 413 21.89 15.04 4.30
N ASP A 414 22.90 14.17 4.38
CA ASP A 414 23.23 13.21 3.33
C ASP A 414 22.22 12.06 3.43
N TYR A 415 21.32 11.97 2.44
CA TYR A 415 20.42 10.83 2.28
C TYR A 415 21.00 9.88 1.23
N ALA A 416 20.76 8.60 1.40
CA ALA A 416 21.17 7.56 0.45
C ALA A 416 20.10 7.36 -0.65
N ASP A 417 19.70 8.44 -1.32
CA ASP A 417 18.54 8.39 -2.22
C ASP A 417 18.79 7.61 -3.52
N ARG A 418 20.05 7.58 -3.98
CA ARG A 418 20.46 6.71 -5.09
C ARG A 418 20.52 5.25 -4.64
N GLU A 419 21.18 4.99 -3.52
CA GLU A 419 21.36 3.64 -3.00
C GLU A 419 20.00 2.98 -2.69
N VAL A 420 19.00 3.74 -2.22
CA VAL A 420 17.64 3.23 -2.01
C VAL A 420 16.96 2.87 -3.33
N VAL A 421 17.09 3.71 -4.37
CA VAL A 421 16.53 3.39 -5.68
C VAL A 421 17.22 2.17 -6.28
N ASP A 422 18.56 2.10 -6.22
CA ASP A 422 19.35 0.96 -6.69
C ASP A 422 18.92 -0.33 -5.96
N ALA A 423 18.82 -0.30 -4.63
CA ALA A 423 18.38 -1.45 -3.83
C ALA A 423 16.94 -1.89 -4.16
N TRP A 424 16.04 -0.95 -4.50
CA TRP A 424 14.69 -1.29 -4.94
C TRP A 424 14.68 -1.95 -6.32
N VAL A 425 15.50 -1.45 -7.26
CA VAL A 425 15.66 -2.08 -8.59
C VAL A 425 16.23 -3.49 -8.45
N GLU A 426 17.22 -3.69 -7.57
CA GLU A 426 17.74 -5.02 -7.25
C GLU A 426 16.67 -5.93 -6.65
N TRP A 427 15.81 -5.41 -5.75
CA TRP A 427 14.67 -6.17 -5.21
C TRP A 427 13.69 -6.58 -6.31
N LEU A 428 13.38 -5.67 -7.25
CA LEU A 428 12.50 -5.94 -8.39
C LEU A 428 13.10 -7.03 -9.30
N ASP A 429 14.41 -6.95 -9.55
CA ASP A 429 15.13 -7.89 -10.40
C ASP A 429 15.33 -9.27 -9.79
N ALA A 430 15.42 -9.34 -8.46
CA ALA A 430 15.52 -10.58 -7.71
C ALA A 430 14.21 -11.39 -7.69
N GLN A 431 13.09 -10.81 -8.13
CA GLN A 431 11.82 -11.52 -8.14
C GLN A 431 11.83 -12.70 -9.13
N PRO A 432 11.23 -13.85 -8.78
CA PRO A 432 11.15 -15.01 -9.66
C PRO A 432 10.61 -14.67 -11.05
N ARG A 433 11.49 -14.75 -12.05
CA ARG A 433 11.13 -14.58 -13.46
C ARG A 433 10.68 -15.92 -14.04
N ALA A 434 9.60 -15.91 -14.82
CA ALA A 434 9.34 -17.01 -15.74
C ALA A 434 10.55 -17.12 -16.70
N PRO A 435 11.01 -18.34 -17.06
CA PRO A 435 12.08 -18.48 -18.03
C PRO A 435 11.67 -17.81 -19.34
N ALA A 436 12.57 -17.01 -19.92
CA ALA A 436 12.32 -16.33 -21.20
C ALA A 436 11.89 -17.36 -22.27
N PRO A 437 10.86 -17.05 -23.09
CA PRO A 437 10.32 -17.98 -24.08
C PRO A 437 11.32 -18.37 -25.18
#